data_AF-A0A955H656-F1
#
_entry.id   AF-A0A955H656-F1
#
_cell.length_a   1.000
_cell.length_b   1.000
_cell.length_c   1.000
_cell.angle_alpha   90.00
_cell.angle_beta   90.00
_cell.angle_gamma   90.00
#
_symmetry.space_group_name_H-M   'P 1'
#
loop_
_entity.id
_entity.type
_entity.pdbx_description
1 polymer ?
#
loop_
_entity_poly.entity_id
_entity_poly.type
_entity_poly.pdbx_seq_one_letter_code
_entity_poly.pdbx_strand_id
1 'polypeptide(L)'
;MNDDQNIQAPNYAGEEMKMPENAATTTEDTAAEEPNMISGPVLLLLAIALIAILGGLYYWFSTLTPTTPTPMMERPTIEENNEPESTTAEAQVEVMSATSPSDEIEAIEADIEATNLDSLDAEMTAIEAELDAAAEAQ
;
A
#
# COMPACT_ATOMS: atom_id res chain seq x y z
N MET A 1 -63.50 -55.30 -26.24
CA MET A 1 -62.68 -56.41 -25.71
C MET A 1 -61.40 -55.79 -25.19
N ASN A 2 -61.10 -56.00 -23.91
CA ASN A 2 -59.91 -55.50 -23.25
C ASN A 2 -58.75 -56.46 -23.53
N ASP A 3 -57.69 -55.99 -24.20
CA ASP A 3 -56.42 -56.69 -24.23
C ASP A 3 -55.62 -56.28 -22.99
N ASP A 4 -55.71 -57.10 -21.94
CA ASP A 4 -54.78 -57.09 -20.81
C ASP A 4 -53.39 -57.49 -21.34
N GLN A 5 -52.62 -56.51 -21.80
CA GLN A 5 -51.19 -56.67 -21.99
C GLN A 5 -50.58 -56.82 -20.60
N ASN A 6 -50.41 -58.08 -20.20
CA ASN A 6 -49.63 -58.50 -19.04
C ASN A 6 -48.22 -57.91 -19.14
N ILE A 7 -48.04 -56.72 -18.55
CA ILE A 7 -46.73 -56.07 -18.49
C ILE A 7 -45.91 -56.84 -17.47
N GLN A 8 -45.15 -57.83 -17.95
CA GLN A 8 -44.08 -58.42 -17.16
C GLN A 8 -43.05 -57.31 -16.90
N ALA A 9 -42.96 -56.89 -15.64
CA ALA A 9 -41.88 -56.04 -15.20
C ALA A 9 -40.55 -56.73 -15.55
N PRO A 10 -39.55 -56.02 -16.09
CA PRO A 10 -38.29 -56.63 -16.46
C PRO A 10 -37.62 -57.26 -15.23
N ASN A 11 -37.16 -58.50 -15.37
CA ASN A 11 -36.54 -59.26 -14.29
C ASN A 11 -35.03 -59.00 -14.25
N TYR A 12 -34.61 -58.17 -13.30
CA TYR A 12 -33.21 -57.78 -13.09
C TYR A 12 -32.46 -58.68 -12.10
N ALA A 13 -33.03 -59.81 -11.67
CA ALA A 13 -32.49 -60.65 -10.58
C ALA A 13 -31.12 -61.30 -10.87
N GLY A 14 -30.61 -61.21 -12.10
CA GLY A 14 -29.26 -61.68 -12.48
C GLY A 14 -28.36 -60.60 -13.08
N GLU A 15 -28.79 -59.34 -13.10
CA GLU A 15 -28.00 -58.24 -13.66
C GLU A 15 -27.31 -57.48 -12.52
N GLU A 16 -25.99 -57.68 -12.36
CA GLU A 16 -25.18 -56.82 -11.50
C GLU A 16 -25.09 -55.43 -12.14
N MET A 17 -25.73 -54.44 -11.50
CA MET A 17 -25.61 -53.04 -11.89
C MET A 17 -24.16 -52.59 -11.71
N LYS A 18 -23.40 -52.57 -12.80
CA LYS A 18 -22.06 -51.96 -12.84
C LYS A 18 -22.22 -50.46 -12.69
N MET A 19 -21.97 -49.96 -11.49
CA MET A 19 -21.79 -48.53 -11.24
C MET A 19 -20.57 -48.06 -12.06
N PRO A 20 -20.63 -46.91 -12.73
CA PRO A 20 -19.44 -46.34 -13.33
C PRO A 20 -18.37 -46.21 -12.23
N GLU A 21 -17.21 -46.81 -12.48
CA GLU A 21 -16.05 -46.78 -11.59
C GLU A 21 -15.48 -45.36 -11.60
N ASN A 22 -16.16 -44.48 -10.87
CA ASN A 22 -15.71 -43.13 -10.57
C ASN A 22 -16.40 -42.62 -9.31
N ALA A 23 -16.35 -43.40 -8.22
CA ALA A 23 -16.54 -42.90 -6.86
C ALA A 23 -16.12 -43.93 -5.81
N ALA A 24 -14.86 -43.88 -5.38
CA ALA A 24 -14.42 -44.15 -4.00
C ALA A 24 -12.99 -43.59 -3.92
N THR A 25 -12.68 -42.52 -3.18
CA THR A 25 -13.10 -42.19 -1.81
C THR A 25 -12.99 -40.68 -1.58
N THR A 26 -14.06 -40.02 -1.16
CA THR A 26 -13.96 -38.76 -0.41
C THR A 26 -14.91 -38.87 0.77
N THR A 27 -14.46 -39.63 1.76
CA THR A 27 -14.94 -39.59 3.14
C THR A 27 -14.47 -38.29 3.76
N GLU A 28 -15.43 -37.55 4.31
CA GLU A 28 -15.37 -36.76 5.56
C GLU A 28 -14.27 -35.70 5.72
N ASP A 29 -14.77 -34.47 5.88
CA ASP A 29 -14.32 -33.49 6.88
C ASP A 29 -12.87 -32.99 6.77
N THR A 30 -12.69 -31.78 6.24
CA THR A 30 -11.95 -30.66 6.85
C THR A 30 -11.85 -29.55 5.80
N ALA A 31 -12.41 -28.38 6.11
CA ALA A 31 -11.97 -27.14 5.49
C ALA A 31 -10.48 -26.97 5.82
N ALA A 32 -9.59 -27.34 4.91
CA ALA A 32 -8.17 -27.10 5.03
C ALA A 32 -7.73 -26.44 3.73
N GLU A 33 -7.45 -25.14 3.82
CA GLU A 33 -6.58 -24.44 2.87
C GLU A 33 -5.41 -25.35 2.52
N GLU A 34 -5.10 -25.52 1.24
CA GLU A 34 -3.90 -26.26 0.85
C GLU A 34 -2.69 -25.64 1.56
N PRO A 35 -2.07 -26.31 2.54
CA PRO A 35 -0.83 -25.78 3.07
C PRO A 35 0.19 -26.07 1.98
N ASN A 36 0.63 -25.02 1.26
CA ASN A 36 1.84 -25.08 0.45
C ASN A 36 2.96 -25.62 1.35
N MET A 37 3.18 -26.93 1.30
CA MET A 37 4.02 -27.63 2.26
C MET A 37 5.47 -27.45 1.77
N ILE A 38 6.02 -26.25 2.03
CA ILE A 38 7.45 -26.00 1.87
C ILE A 38 8.15 -26.99 2.78
N SER A 39 8.82 -27.96 2.16
CA SER A 39 9.58 -28.97 2.90
C SER A 39 10.63 -28.26 3.78
N GLY A 40 10.76 -28.69 5.04
CA GLY A 40 11.69 -28.10 6.01
C GLY A 40 13.13 -27.89 5.48
N PRO A 41 13.70 -28.82 4.69
CA PRO A 41 14.99 -28.61 4.04
C PRO A 41 15.00 -27.45 3.03
N VAL A 42 13.93 -27.26 2.27
CA VAL A 42 13.80 -26.14 1.32
C VAL A 42 13.68 -24.81 2.08
N LEU A 43 12.93 -24.77 3.19
CA LEU A 43 12.87 -23.58 4.04
C LEU A 43 14.26 -23.24 4.61
N LEU A 44 15.00 -24.24 5.08
CA LEU A 44 16.35 -24.06 5.62
C LEU A 44 17.32 -23.55 4.54
N LEU A 45 17.29 -24.14 3.35
CA LEU A 45 18.11 -23.69 2.22
C LEU A 45 17.79 -22.25 1.82
N LEU A 46 16.50 -21.89 1.78
CA LEU A 46 16.06 -20.54 1.47
C LEU A 46 16.54 -19.55 2.54
N ALA A 47 16.46 -19.90 3.82
CA ALA A 47 16.95 -19.06 4.91
C ALA A 47 18.47 -18.83 4.81
N ILE A 48 19.26 -19.87 4.51
CA ILE A 48 20.71 -19.76 4.31
C ILE A 48 21.02 -18.89 3.10
N ALA A 49 20.32 -19.11 1.97
CA ALA A 49 20.49 -18.33 0.76
C ALA A 49 20.17 -16.85 1.01
N LEU A 50 19.10 -16.56 1.75
CA LEU A 50 18.73 -15.20 2.13
C LEU A 50 19.82 -14.53 2.99
N ILE A 51 20.35 -15.21 4.01
CA ILE A 51 21.45 -14.70 4.83
C ILE A 51 22.71 -14.45 3.98
N ALA A 52 23.04 -15.34 3.05
CA ALA A 52 24.19 -15.19 2.17
C ALA A 52 24.04 -13.97 1.23
N ILE A 53 22.84 -13.76 0.69
CA ILE A 53 22.53 -12.57 -0.14
C ILE A 53 22.63 -11.30 0.69
N LEU A 54 22.01 -11.26 1.89
CA LEU A 54 22.07 -10.09 2.76
C LEU A 54 23.51 -9.79 3.22
N GLY A 55 24.28 -10.80 3.61
CA GLY A 55 25.67 -10.64 4.01
C GLY A 55 26.55 -10.16 2.84
N GLY A 56 26.33 -10.71 1.64
CA GLY A 56 27.00 -10.27 0.42
C GLY A 56 26.67 -8.83 0.06
N LEU A 57 25.39 -8.44 0.11
CA LEU A 57 24.95 -7.07 -0.14
C LEU A 57 25.47 -6.09 0.91
N TYR A 58 25.48 -6.46 2.19
CA TYR A 58 26.05 -5.64 3.26
C TYR A 58 27.55 -5.40 3.05
N TYR A 59 28.31 -6.47 2.75
CA TYR A 59 29.74 -6.36 2.47
C TYR A 59 29.99 -5.49 1.23
N TRP A 60 29.26 -5.73 0.14
CA TRP A 60 29.33 -4.93 -1.07
C TRP A 60 29.05 -3.45 -0.81
N PHE A 61 27.95 -3.14 -0.11
CA PHE A 61 27.58 -1.77 0.24
C PHE A 61 28.64 -1.09 1.12
N SER A 62 29.15 -1.80 2.13
CA SER A 62 30.22 -1.31 3.02
C SER A 62 31.50 -0.95 2.26
N THR A 63 31.85 -1.67 1.20
CA THR A 63 32.99 -1.32 0.35
C THR A 63 32.76 -0.09 -0.54
N LEU A 64 31.50 0.23 -0.88
CA LEU A 64 31.14 1.37 -1.72
C LEU A 64 30.91 2.66 -0.93
N THR A 65 30.66 2.57 0.37
CA THR A 65 30.54 3.73 1.26
C THR A 65 31.84 3.90 2.04
N PRO A 66 32.87 4.55 1.48
CA PRO A 66 33.98 4.98 2.31
C PRO A 66 33.41 5.93 3.35
N THR A 67 33.48 5.55 4.63
CA THR A 67 33.33 6.48 5.76
C THR A 67 34.56 7.38 5.76
N THR A 68 34.70 8.21 4.74
CA THR A 68 35.63 9.32 4.80
C THR A 68 35.05 10.24 5.85
N PRO A 69 35.72 10.48 7.00
CA PRO A 69 35.32 11.58 7.84
C PRO A 69 35.43 12.81 6.95
N THR A 70 34.27 13.39 6.58
CA THR A 70 34.25 14.72 5.99
C THR A 70 35.06 15.59 6.93
N PRO A 71 36.19 16.18 6.49
CA PRO A 71 36.88 17.14 7.32
C PRO A 71 35.83 18.17 7.71
N MET A 72 35.71 18.47 9.01
CA MET A 72 34.89 19.59 9.44
C MET A 72 35.46 20.78 8.69
N MET A 73 34.74 21.25 7.68
CA MET A 73 35.08 22.45 6.97
C MET A 73 34.79 23.55 7.97
N GLU A 74 35.79 23.91 8.77
CA GLU A 74 35.71 25.07 9.64
C GLU A 74 35.37 26.24 8.72
N ARG A 75 34.16 26.79 8.89
CA ARG A 75 33.77 28.00 8.19
C ARG A 75 34.82 29.05 8.54
N PRO A 76 35.43 29.71 7.54
CA PRO A 76 36.35 30.81 7.80
C PRO A 76 35.72 31.76 8.81
N THR A 77 36.49 32.20 9.80
CA THR A 77 36.02 33.24 10.71
C THR A 77 35.72 34.51 9.91
N ILE A 78 34.89 35.41 10.45
CA ILE A 78 34.51 36.66 9.76
C ILE A 78 35.76 37.48 9.36
N GLU A 79 36.87 37.33 10.09
CA GLU A 79 38.16 37.98 9.84
C GLU A 79 38.97 37.32 8.72
N GLU A 80 38.74 36.03 8.44
CA GLU A 80 39.41 35.27 7.38
C GLU A 80 38.61 35.28 6.06
N ASN A 81 37.34 35.68 6.12
CA ASN A 81 36.48 35.85 4.96
C ASN A 81 36.81 37.16 4.23
N ASN A 82 37.62 37.06 3.17
CA ASN A 82 37.96 38.18 2.28
C ASN A 82 37.01 38.30 1.07
N GLU A 83 35.89 37.59 1.07
CA GLU A 83 34.89 37.77 0.02
C GLU A 83 34.18 39.11 0.22
N PRO A 84 34.04 39.94 -0.84
CA PRO A 84 33.20 41.12 -0.73
C PRO A 84 31.79 40.65 -0.35
N GLU A 85 31.17 41.27 0.65
CA GLU A 85 29.76 41.05 0.96
C GLU A 85 28.96 41.24 -0.33
N SER A 86 28.55 40.11 -0.91
CA SER A 86 27.98 40.10 -2.24
C SER A 86 26.58 40.65 -2.12
N THR A 87 26.31 41.79 -2.77
CA THR A 87 24.96 42.37 -2.88
C THR A 87 23.95 41.39 -3.47
N THR A 88 24.41 40.32 -4.14
CA THR A 88 23.57 39.23 -4.64
C THR A 88 23.07 38.32 -3.50
N ALA A 89 23.86 38.12 -2.45
CA ALA A 89 23.45 37.29 -1.31
C ALA A 89 22.35 37.98 -0.49
N GLU A 90 22.49 39.29 -0.23
CA GLU A 90 21.45 40.08 0.44
C GLU A 90 20.18 40.18 -0.40
N ALA A 91 20.30 40.44 -1.70
CA ALA A 91 19.14 40.45 -2.61
C ALA A 91 18.45 39.08 -2.69
N GLN A 92 19.19 37.97 -2.60
CA GLN A 92 18.60 36.63 -2.59
C GLN A 92 17.82 36.35 -1.30
N VAL A 93 18.32 36.80 -0.14
CA VAL A 93 17.59 36.71 1.13
C VAL A 93 16.33 37.60 1.09
N GLU A 94 16.44 38.83 0.58
CA GLU A 94 15.30 39.73 0.46
C GLU A 94 14.21 39.18 -0.47
N VAL A 95 14.58 38.58 -1.60
CA VAL A 95 13.64 37.92 -2.52
C VAL A 95 13.01 36.68 -1.87
N MET A 96 13.77 35.92 -1.08
CA MET A 96 13.25 34.77 -0.35
C MET A 96 12.26 35.19 0.74
N SER A 97 12.58 36.24 1.52
CA SER A 97 11.67 36.82 2.51
C SER A 97 10.41 37.41 1.89
N ALA A 98 10.49 38.02 0.70
CA ALA A 98 9.33 38.56 0.00
C ALA A 98 8.38 37.47 -0.54
N THR A 99 8.86 36.25 -0.76
CA THR A 99 8.07 35.14 -1.30
C THR A 99 7.55 34.17 -0.24
N SER A 100 8.00 34.31 1.02
CA SER A 100 7.57 33.49 2.16
C SER A 100 7.09 34.36 3.35
N PRO A 101 6.04 35.19 3.18
CA PRO A 101 5.49 35.95 4.30
C PRO A 101 4.90 35.06 5.41
N SER A 102 4.63 33.77 5.13
CA SER A 102 4.12 32.79 6.10
C SER A 102 5.18 32.24 7.09
N ASP A 103 6.40 32.79 7.10
CA ASP A 103 7.44 32.37 8.07
C ASP A 103 7.29 33.07 9.44
N GLU A 104 6.46 34.12 9.54
CA GLU A 104 6.14 34.80 10.78
C GLU A 104 4.83 34.26 11.37
N ILE A 105 4.83 33.97 12.68
CA ILE A 105 3.64 33.43 13.38
C ILE A 105 2.42 34.36 13.23
N GLU A 106 2.65 35.68 13.25
CA GLU A 106 1.59 36.69 13.06
C GLU A 106 0.94 36.61 11.67
N ALA A 107 1.73 36.31 10.62
CA ALA A 107 1.21 36.16 9.26
C ALA A 107 0.36 34.89 9.10
N ILE A 108 0.76 33.79 9.75
CA ILE A 108 -0.03 32.54 9.78
C ILE A 108 -1.37 32.76 10.52
N GLU A 109 -1.35 33.49 11.64
CA GLU A 109 -2.56 33.82 12.39
C GLU A 109 -3.52 34.68 11.57
N ALA A 110 -3.00 35.69 10.85
CA ALA A 110 -3.78 36.52 9.95
C ALA A 110 -4.40 35.71 8.80
N ASP A 111 -3.67 34.76 8.22
CA ASP A 111 -4.17 33.90 7.14
C ASP A 111 -5.29 32.95 7.63
N ILE A 112 -5.17 32.43 8.85
CA ILE A 112 -6.21 31.59 9.48
C ILE A 112 -7.45 32.43 9.78
N GLU A 113 -7.29 33.65 10.30
CA GLU A 113 -8.42 34.55 10.58
C GLU A 113 -9.08 35.05 9.29
N ALA A 114 -8.30 35.28 8.22
CA ALA A 114 -8.83 35.61 6.90
C ALA A 114 -9.53 34.43 6.22
N THR A 115 -9.26 33.20 6.65
CA THR A 115 -9.98 32.02 6.16
C THR A 115 -11.37 32.00 6.79
N ASN A 116 -12.40 32.33 6.00
CA ASN A 116 -13.78 32.38 6.45
C ASN A 116 -14.35 30.96 6.66
N LEU A 117 -14.15 30.42 7.87
CA LEU A 117 -14.69 29.11 8.27
C LEU A 117 -16.16 29.17 8.72
N ASP A 118 -16.64 30.36 9.11
CA ASP A 118 -18.02 30.54 9.59
C ASP A 118 -19.06 30.32 8.48
N SER A 119 -18.72 30.61 7.22
CA SER A 119 -19.58 30.33 6.07
C SER A 119 -19.62 28.85 5.67
N LEU A 120 -18.69 28.03 6.15
CA LEU A 120 -18.55 26.64 5.72
C LEU A 120 -19.77 25.79 6.13
N ASP A 121 -20.31 26.01 7.33
CA ASP A 121 -21.48 25.26 7.83
C ASP A 121 -22.73 25.54 6.98
N ALA A 122 -22.91 26.80 6.56
CA ALA A 122 -24.01 27.20 5.69
C ALA A 122 -23.86 26.64 4.27
N GLU A 123 -22.64 26.67 3.74
CA GLU A 123 -22.32 26.06 2.44
C GLU A 123 -22.53 24.54 2.45
N MET A 124 -22.13 23.85 3.52
CA MET A 124 -22.32 22.41 3.65
C MET A 124 -23.82 22.05 3.69
N THR A 125 -24.61 22.80 4.46
CA THR A 125 -26.07 22.61 4.50
C THR A 125 -26.73 22.87 3.13
N ALA A 126 -26.25 23.87 2.39
CA ALA A 126 -26.76 24.16 1.05
C ALA A 126 -26.45 23.04 0.05
N ILE A 127 -25.24 22.46 0.13
CA ILE A 127 -24.83 21.31 -0.69
C ILE A 127 -25.67 20.07 -0.37
N GLU A 128 -25.93 19.78 0.91
CA GLU A 128 -26.79 18.67 1.33
C GLU A 128 -28.21 18.80 0.76
N ALA A 129 -28.80 20.01 0.86
CA ALA A 129 -30.13 20.27 0.33
C ALA A 129 -30.20 20.15 -1.21
N GLU A 130 -29.15 20.58 -1.93
CA GLU A 130 -29.06 20.40 -3.38
C GLU A 130 -28.92 18.92 -3.76
N LEU A 131 -28.11 18.17 -3.02
CA LEU A 131 -27.88 16.75 -3.26
C LEU A 131 -29.15 15.92 -3.04
N ASP A 132 -29.90 16.19 -1.97
CA ASP A 132 -31.17 15.52 -1.68
C ASP A 132 -32.22 15.84 -2.76
N ALA A 133 -32.34 17.11 -3.16
CA ALA A 133 -33.26 17.51 -4.22
C ALA A 133 -32.90 16.86 -5.57
N ALA A 134 -31.62 16.69 -5.88
CA ALA A 134 -31.16 16.00 -7.07
C ALA A 134 -31.44 14.48 -7.03
N ALA A 135 -31.37 13.86 -5.85
CA ALA A 135 -31.68 12.44 -5.66
C ALA A 135 -33.18 12.16 -5.77
N GLU A 136 -34.04 13.08 -5.31
CA GLU A 136 -35.51 12.97 -5.45
C GLU A 136 -36.01 13.26 -6.89
N ALA A 137 -35.20 13.95 -7.70
CA ALA A 137 -35.52 14.28 -9.09
C ALA A 137 -35.17 13.18 -10.12
N GLN A 138 -34.63 12.04 -9.67
CA GLN A 138 -34.34 10.85 -10.49
C GLN A 138 -35.33 9.72 -10.22
#